data_AF-A0A2K2D0M0-F1
#
_entry.id   AF-A0A2K2D0M0-F1
#
_cell.length_a   1.000
_cell.length_b   1.000
_cell.length_c   1.000
_cell.angle_alpha   90.00
_cell.angle_beta   90.00
_cell.angle_gamma   90.00
#
_symmetry.space_group_name_H-M   'P 1'
#
loop_
_entity.id
_entity.type
_entity.pdbx_description
1 polymer ?
#
loop_
_entity_poly.entity_id
_entity_poly.type
_entity_poly.pdbx_seq_one_letter_code
_entity_poly.pdbx_strand_id
1 'polypeptide(L)'
;LEDAFGASVSGGTMPEGHPTPHPVLFRAHARSAAALRVVATDCHSLAWDRSLSVADLEDLRGDVGIGGSWSDFLDYLKSSLSSG
;
A
#
# COMPACT_ATOMS: atom_id res chain seq x y z
N LEU A 1 10.48 21.82 0.66
CA LEU A 1 9.82 21.08 -0.42
C LEU A 1 8.60 20.47 0.23
N GLU A 2 7.45 21.12 0.02
CA GLU A 2 6.21 20.81 0.73
C GLU A 2 5.59 19.53 0.17
N ASP A 3 5.43 18.52 1.03
CA ASP A 3 4.66 17.31 0.75
C ASP A 3 3.16 17.63 0.83
N ALA A 4 2.59 18.08 -0.28
CA ALA A 4 1.15 18.23 -0.44
C ALA A 4 0.52 16.85 -0.72
N PHE A 5 0.24 16.08 0.34
CA PHE A 5 -0.69 14.95 0.26
C PHE A 5 -2.13 15.51 0.14
N GLY A 6 -2.86 15.01 -0.84
CA GLY A 6 -4.07 15.61 -1.41
C GLY A 6 -5.14 15.99 -0.39
N ALA A 7 -5.69 17.19 -0.57
CA ALA A 7 -6.90 17.63 0.11
C ALA A 7 -8.11 16.86 -0.46
N SER A 8 -8.74 16.02 0.37
CA SER A 8 -10.04 15.45 0.07
C SER A 8 -11.14 16.43 0.50
N VAL A 9 -11.92 16.94 -0.45
CA VAL A 9 -13.06 17.82 -0.19
C VAL A 9 -14.31 16.96 0.04
N SER A 10 -14.80 16.90 1.28
CA SER A 10 -16.07 16.24 1.59
C SER A 10 -17.18 17.29 1.67
N GLY A 11 -17.83 17.54 0.53
CA GLY A 11 -19.11 18.22 0.47
C GLY A 11 -20.26 17.19 0.55
N GLY A 12 -21.08 17.25 1.60
CA GLY A 12 -22.34 16.51 1.69
C GLY A 12 -22.67 16.06 3.10
N THR A 13 -23.62 16.74 3.73
CA THR A 13 -24.21 16.36 5.02
C THR A 13 -24.95 15.02 4.88
N MET A 14 -24.32 13.92 5.32
CA MET A 14 -24.93 12.60 5.44
C MET A 14 -25.44 12.38 6.87
N PRO A 15 -26.56 11.64 7.06
CA PRO A 15 -27.19 11.43 8.35
C PRO A 15 -26.30 10.64 9.32
N GLU A 16 -26.34 11.03 10.59
CA GLU A 16 -25.52 10.49 11.68
C GLU A 16 -25.76 8.99 11.89
N GLY A 17 -24.71 8.18 11.83
CA GLY A 17 -24.73 6.77 12.19
C GLY A 17 -23.96 5.83 11.26
N HIS A 18 -23.50 6.29 10.10
CA HIS A 18 -22.60 5.47 9.27
C HIS A 18 -21.17 5.53 9.82
N PRO A 19 -20.51 4.39 10.10
CA PRO A 19 -19.09 4.41 10.44
C PRO A 19 -18.35 5.07 9.28
N THR A 20 -17.70 6.20 9.57
CA THR A 20 -16.83 6.86 8.59
C THR A 20 -15.73 5.86 8.22
N PRO A 21 -15.51 5.59 6.93
CA PRO A 21 -14.40 4.75 6.52
C PRO A 21 -13.12 5.37 7.05
N HIS A 22 -12.42 4.64 7.92
CA HIS A 22 -11.15 5.10 8.46
C HIS A 22 -10.10 4.86 7.37
N PRO A 23 -9.34 5.89 6.98
CA PRO A 23 -8.30 5.72 5.97
C PRO A 23 -7.25 4.75 6.50
N VAL A 24 -6.88 3.78 5.68
CA VAL A 24 -5.80 2.84 5.97
C VAL A 24 -4.53 3.36 5.30
N LEU A 25 -3.50 3.62 6.08
CA LEU A 25 -2.18 4.00 5.58
C LEU A 25 -1.37 2.75 5.25
N PHE A 26 -0.86 2.67 4.03
CA PHE A 26 0.06 1.63 3.59
C PHE A 26 1.49 2.14 3.53
N ARG A 27 2.43 1.34 4.04
CA ARG A 27 3.86 1.61 3.94
C ARG A 27 4.62 0.34 3.58
N ALA A 28 5.28 0.35 2.42
CA ALA A 28 6.23 -0.68 2.03
C ALA A 28 7.67 -0.17 2.13
N HIS A 29 8.58 -0.96 2.67
CA HIS A 29 10.00 -0.64 2.75
C HIS A 29 10.86 -1.90 2.72
N ALA A 30 12.07 -1.78 2.18
CA ALA A 30 13.05 -2.86 2.24
C ALA A 30 13.49 -3.07 3.70
N ARG A 31 13.35 -4.30 4.18
CA ARG A 31 13.84 -4.71 5.51
C ARG A 31 15.27 -5.24 5.42
N SER A 32 15.63 -5.82 4.28
CA SER A 32 17.00 -6.22 3.91
C SER A 32 17.12 -6.26 2.40
N ALA A 33 18.31 -6.61 1.88
CA ALA A 33 18.50 -6.85 0.44
C ALA A 33 17.58 -7.97 -0.12
N ALA A 34 17.03 -8.83 0.74
CA ALA A 34 16.24 -10.00 0.34
C ALA A 34 14.81 -10.02 0.93
N ALA A 35 14.35 -8.93 1.54
CA ALA A 35 13.02 -8.91 2.15
C ALA A 35 12.36 -7.52 2.08
N LEU A 36 11.10 -7.49 1.65
CA LEU A 36 10.22 -6.33 1.69
C LEU A 36 9.27 -6.46 2.89
N ARG A 37 9.08 -5.38 3.64
CA ARG A 37 8.05 -5.31 4.68
C ARG A 37 6.96 -4.35 4.25
N VAL A 38 5.71 -4.81 4.36
CA VAL A 38 4.51 -4.03 4.12
C VAL A 38 3.77 -3.89 5.44
N VAL A 39 3.37 -2.66 5.78
CA VAL A 39 2.61 -2.32 6.97
C VAL A 39 1.34 -1.59 6.53
N ALA A 40 0.21 -1.96 7.12
CA ALA A 40 -1.07 -1.29 6.98
C ALA A 40 -1.55 -0.86 8.38
N THR A 41 -2.06 0.36 8.53
CA THR A 41 -2.58 0.85 9.83
C THR A 41 -3.79 1.75 9.64
N ASP A 42 -4.78 1.63 10.52
CA ASP A 42 -5.95 2.53 10.59
C ASP A 42 -5.63 3.84 11.36
N CYS A 43 -4.38 4.01 11.80
CA CYS A 43 -3.89 5.13 12.62
C CYS A 43 -4.69 5.36 13.93
N HIS A 44 -5.45 4.37 14.37
CA HIS A 44 -6.30 4.47 15.55
C HIS A 44 -6.04 3.32 16.52
N SER A 45 -6.23 2.08 16.07
CA SER A 45 -6.28 0.90 16.93
C SER A 45 -5.71 -0.37 16.31
N LEU A 46 -5.60 -0.43 14.98
CA LEU A 46 -5.26 -1.63 14.24
C LEU A 46 -4.05 -1.38 13.34
N ALA A 47 -3.08 -2.27 13.44
CA ALA A 47 -1.95 -2.33 12.52
C ALA A 47 -1.68 -3.79 12.14
N TRP A 48 -1.38 -3.99 10.86
CA TRP A 48 -1.02 -5.27 10.28
C TRP A 48 0.32 -5.14 9.58
N ASP A 49 1.14 -6.18 9.63
CA ASP A 49 2.35 -6.23 8.83
C ASP A 49 2.60 -7.60 8.23
N ARG A 50 3.30 -7.58 7.10
CA ARG A 50 3.76 -8.78 6.40
C ARG A 50 5.17 -8.57 5.91
N SER A 51 6.01 -9.58 6.10
CA SER A 51 7.33 -9.64 5.46
C SER A 51 7.24 -10.57 4.26
N LEU A 52 7.73 -10.12 3.12
CA LEU A 52 7.79 -10.85 1.86
C LEU A 52 9.27 -11.11 1.54
N SER A 53 9.62 -12.38 1.35
CA SER A 53 10.92 -12.79 0.82
C SER A 53 10.99 -12.53 -0.68
N VAL A 54 12.19 -12.66 -1.27
CA VAL A 54 12.34 -12.64 -2.74
C VAL A 54 11.49 -13.72 -3.41
N ALA A 55 11.40 -14.93 -2.81
CA ALA A 55 10.60 -16.01 -3.36
C ALA A 55 9.10 -15.67 -3.35
N ASP A 56 8.59 -15.06 -2.27
CA ASP A 56 7.19 -14.59 -2.20
C ASP A 56 6.90 -13.52 -3.26
N LEU A 57 7.88 -12.67 -3.56
CA LEU A 57 7.75 -11.62 -4.58
C LEU A 57 7.79 -12.19 -6.00
N GLU A 58 8.59 -13.23 -6.26
CA GLU A 58 8.61 -13.94 -7.55
C GLU A 58 7.31 -14.71 -7.79
N ASP A 59 6.76 -15.34 -6.76
CA ASP A 59 5.45 -16.00 -6.79
C ASP A 59 4.34 -14.98 -7.09
N LEU A 60 4.32 -13.87 -6.34
CA LEU A 60 3.37 -12.77 -6.56
C LEU A 60 3.48 -12.19 -7.98
N ARG A 61 4.69 -12.05 -8.52
CA ARG A 61 4.91 -11.60 -9.89
C ARG A 61 4.29 -12.57 -10.90
N GLY A 62 4.44 -13.88 -10.66
CA GLY A 62 3.80 -14.92 -11.44
C GLY A 62 2.28 -14.86 -11.40
N ASP A 63 1.69 -14.68 -10.21
CA ASP A 63 0.25 -14.57 -10.00
C ASP A 63 -0.37 -13.32 -10.66
N VAL A 64 0.29 -12.16 -10.53
CA VAL A 64 -0.18 -10.92 -11.17
C VAL A 64 -0.02 -11.00 -12.69
N GLY A 65 0.92 -11.82 -13.18
CA GLY A 65 1.14 -12.03 -14.61
C GLY A 65 1.85 -10.87 -15.30
N ILE A 66 2.68 -10.11 -14.57
CA ILE A 66 3.47 -9.02 -15.16
C ILE A 66 4.62 -9.59 -15.98
N GLY A 67 4.44 -9.58 -17.30
CA GLY A 67 5.52 -9.80 -18.25
C GLY A 67 6.54 -8.65 -18.21
N GLY A 68 7.81 -8.94 -18.50
CA GLY A 68 8.87 -7.94 -18.49
C GLY A 68 10.02 -8.30 -17.55
N SER A 69 10.76 -7.30 -17.08
CA SER A 69 11.87 -7.46 -16.15
C SER A 69 11.42 -7.44 -14.69
N TRP A 70 12.34 -7.77 -13.78
CA TRP A 70 12.10 -7.61 -12.33
C TRP A 70 11.80 -6.16 -11.94
N SER A 71 12.49 -5.20 -12.57
CA SER A 71 12.30 -3.77 -12.32
C SER A 71 10.90 -3.30 -12.68
N ASP A 72 10.33 -3.80 -13.78
CA ASP A 72 8.96 -3.47 -14.22
C ASP A 72 7.93 -3.92 -13.18
N PHE A 73 8.12 -5.11 -12.61
CA PHE A 73 7.28 -5.62 -11.52
C PHE A 73 7.39 -4.76 -10.26
N LEU A 74 8.61 -4.34 -9.87
CA LEU A 74 8.79 -3.49 -8.70
C LEU A 74 8.20 -2.08 -8.90
N ASP A 75 8.29 -1.53 -10.11
CA ASP A 75 7.69 -0.23 -10.44
C ASP A 75 6.16 -0.30 -10.40
N TYR A 76 5.58 -1.38 -10.95
CA TYR A 76 4.16 -1.67 -10.79
C TYR A 76 3.77 -1.74 -9.31
N LEU A 77 4.48 -2.55 -8.51
CA LEU A 77 4.16 -2.74 -7.09
C LEU A 77 4.19 -1.42 -6.33
N LYS A 78 5.18 -0.56 -6.61
CA LYS A 78 5.28 0.78 -6.03
C LYS A 78 4.10 1.66 -6.44
N SER A 79 3.74 1.65 -7.72
CA SER A 79 2.61 2.42 -8.25
C SER A 79 1.29 1.97 -7.63
N SER A 80 1.05 0.66 -7.52
CA SER A 80 -0.17 0.09 -6.92
C SER A 80 -0.33 0.46 -5.45
N LEU A 81 0.77 0.53 -4.69
CA LEU A 81 0.73 0.96 -3.29
C LEU A 81 0.56 2.47 -3.11
N SER A 82 0.83 3.24 -4.16
CA SER A 82 0.77 4.71 -4.14
C SER A 82 -0.51 5.27 -4.75
N SER A 83 -1.32 4.44 -5.42
CA SER A 83 -2.55 4.85 -6.10
C SER A 83 -3.81 4.80 -5.22
N GLY A 84 -3.63 4.65 -3.90
CA GLY A 84 -4.71 4.53 -2.90
C GLY A 84 -5.24 5.85 -2.38
#